data_AF-U1NEV8-F1
#
_entry.id   AF-U1NEV8-F1
#
_cell.length_a   1.000
_cell.length_b   1.000
_cell.length_c   1.000
_cell.angle_alpha   90.00
_cell.angle_beta   90.00
_cell.angle_gamma   90.00
#
_symmetry.space_group_name_H-M   'P 1'
#
loop_
_entity.id
_entity.type
_entity.pdbx_description
1 polymer ?
#
loop_
_entity_poly.entity_id
_entity_poly.type
_entity_poly.pdbx_seq_one_letter_code
_entity_poly.pdbx_strand_id
1 'polypeptide(L)'
;MPLPYLGFHAVFTLPVLLLLWYLTPTYDATRRRRGALGLVILVAIAFTYTTPWGSYMITTGVWRYGEGVVTASLLSIPAGEYLFFGIQSLTVGFYLYWRGFDPSYERGDFALAPRIAGVVAGAALFGGGLWMVLQRSAWLYLGGLLAWVGPVVALQWAVGGGYLVRRPRAWIEASLVPTVYLWVIDRWAIGRGLWILSEQYTTGIAPFGLPIEEILFFLSAGVMTVTGLVLFEWVLDWNDQRNVASGS
;
A
#
# COMPACT_ATOMS: atom_id res chain seq x y z
N MET A 1 22.04 -22.71 -2.91
CA MET A 1 20.65 -22.73 -2.38
C MET A 1 20.02 -21.38 -2.65
N PRO A 2 18.75 -21.30 -3.07
CA PRO A 2 18.06 -20.03 -3.23
C PRO A 2 17.95 -19.29 -1.88
N LEU A 3 17.92 -17.96 -1.92
CA LEU A 3 17.73 -17.15 -0.72
C LEU A 3 16.32 -17.42 -0.15
N PRO A 4 16.18 -17.89 1.10
CA PRO A 4 14.87 -18.07 1.72
C PRO A 4 14.13 -16.74 1.82
N TYR A 5 12.79 -16.78 1.82
CA TYR A 5 11.97 -15.56 1.92
C TYR A 5 12.35 -14.72 3.16
N LEU A 6 12.56 -15.35 4.32
CA LEU A 6 13.03 -14.63 5.52
C LEU A 6 14.41 -13.99 5.32
N GLY A 7 15.29 -14.63 4.56
CA GLY A 7 16.60 -14.08 4.18
C GLY A 7 16.45 -12.87 3.25
N PHE A 8 15.49 -12.90 2.32
CA PHE A 8 15.16 -11.74 1.48
C PHE A 8 14.75 -10.54 2.35
N HIS A 9 13.88 -10.75 3.34
CA HIS A 9 13.51 -9.67 4.27
C HIS A 9 14.68 -9.17 5.09
N ALA A 10 15.50 -10.07 5.64
CA ALA A 10 16.66 -9.71 6.46
C ALA A 10 17.68 -8.86 5.71
N VAL A 11 17.84 -9.09 4.40
CA VAL A 11 18.84 -8.40 3.57
C VAL A 11 18.29 -7.13 2.93
N PHE A 12 17.06 -7.15 2.42
CA PHE A 12 16.54 -6.07 1.59
C PHE A 12 15.54 -5.18 2.32
N THR A 13 14.54 -5.74 3.00
CA THR A 13 13.42 -4.93 3.49
C THR A 13 13.62 -4.45 4.94
N LEU A 14 14.12 -5.32 5.83
CA LEU A 14 14.30 -4.98 7.25
C LEU A 14 15.36 -3.89 7.48
N PRO A 15 16.53 -3.89 6.80
CA PRO A 15 17.51 -2.83 7.02
C PRO A 15 16.98 -1.44 6.66
N VAL A 16 16.21 -1.34 5.57
CA VAL A 16 15.57 -0.07 5.17
C VAL A 16 14.48 0.35 6.16
N LEU A 17 13.65 -0.59 6.60
CA LEU A 17 12.65 -0.33 7.64
C LEU A 17 13.29 0.20 8.93
N LEU A 18 14.33 -0.47 9.43
CA LEU A 18 15.03 -0.09 10.65
C LEU A 18 15.75 1.25 10.50
N LEU A 19 16.33 1.52 9.33
CA LEU A 19 16.94 2.82 9.02
C LEU A 19 15.90 3.94 9.07
N LEU A 20 14.75 3.78 8.41
CA LEU A 20 13.69 4.80 8.42
C LEU A 20 13.11 5.00 9.81
N TRP A 21 12.92 3.92 10.58
CA TRP A 21 12.51 4.01 11.98
C TRP A 21 13.53 4.81 12.81
N TYR A 22 14.83 4.54 12.66
CA TYR A 22 15.90 5.26 13.34
C TYR A 22 15.98 6.74 12.94
N LEU A 23 15.78 7.05 11.66
CA LEU A 23 15.81 8.43 11.14
C LEU A 23 14.54 9.22 11.46
N THR A 24 13.44 8.56 11.85
CA THR A 24 12.17 9.23 12.14
C THR A 24 12.37 10.25 13.27
N PRO A 25 12.03 11.53 13.05
CA PRO A 25 12.25 12.56 14.05
C PRO A 25 11.38 12.34 15.29
N THR A 26 11.84 12.88 16.43
CA THR A 26 11.08 12.81 17.67
C THR A 26 9.91 13.78 17.63
N TYR A 27 8.70 13.23 17.55
CA TYR A 27 7.46 13.99 17.63
C TYR A 27 6.98 14.18 19.08
N ASP A 28 6.14 15.21 19.28
CA ASP A 28 5.44 15.43 20.55
C ASP A 28 4.58 14.20 20.93
N ALA A 29 4.20 14.12 22.20
CA ALA A 29 3.51 12.94 22.74
C ALA A 29 2.18 12.65 22.03
N THR A 30 1.43 13.69 21.64
CA THR A 30 0.13 13.54 20.97
C THR A 30 0.34 12.99 19.57
N ARG A 31 1.21 13.61 18.78
CA ARG A 31 1.50 13.17 17.42
C ARG A 31 2.13 11.77 17.38
N ARG A 32 3.03 11.46 18.31
CA ARG A 32 3.61 10.11 18.44
C ARG A 32 2.55 9.05 18.71
N ARG A 33 1.59 9.31 19.61
CA ARG A 33 0.48 8.39 19.90
C ARG A 33 -0.44 8.21 18.70
N ARG A 34 -0.80 9.30 18.02
CA ARG A 34 -1.63 9.25 16.80
C ARG A 34 -0.95 8.46 15.71
N GLY A 35 0.32 8.72 15.45
CA GLY A 35 1.05 8.01 14.41
C GLY A 35 1.24 6.53 14.72
N ALA A 36 1.58 6.17 15.96
CA ALA A 36 1.65 4.76 16.37
C ALA A 36 0.32 4.03 16.19
N LEU A 37 -0.79 4.66 16.60
CA LEU A 37 -2.12 4.10 16.41
C LEU A 37 -2.50 3.96 14.93
N GLY A 38 -2.21 4.98 14.11
CA GLY A 38 -2.44 4.97 12.67
C GLY A 38 -1.67 3.84 11.98
N LEU A 39 -0.39 3.66 12.32
CA LEU A 39 0.44 2.56 11.80
C LEU A 39 -0.11 1.20 12.20
N VAL A 40 -0.49 0.99 13.46
CA VAL A 40 -1.08 -0.27 13.93
C VAL A 40 -2.38 -0.59 13.18
N ILE A 41 -3.28 0.39 13.05
CA ILE A 41 -4.54 0.23 12.33
C ILE A 41 -4.28 -0.13 10.88
N LEU A 42 -3.36 0.55 10.21
CA LEU A 42 -3.08 0.28 8.79
C LEU A 42 -2.41 -1.06 8.56
N VAL A 43 -1.49 -1.49 9.44
CA VAL A 43 -0.94 -2.85 9.37
C VAL A 43 -2.07 -3.87 9.55
N ALA A 44 -2.98 -3.67 10.51
CA ALA A 44 -4.12 -4.57 10.69
C ALA A 44 -5.05 -4.61 9.47
N ILE A 45 -5.31 -3.45 8.85
CA ILE A 45 -6.08 -3.37 7.59
C ILE A 45 -5.33 -4.05 6.45
N ALA A 46 -4.02 -3.83 6.31
CA ALA A 46 -3.22 -4.46 5.27
C ALA A 46 -3.30 -5.99 5.37
N PHE A 47 -3.22 -6.54 6.58
CA PHE A 47 -3.40 -7.98 6.79
C PHE A 47 -4.82 -8.43 6.42
N THR A 48 -5.86 -7.81 6.98
CA THR A 48 -7.24 -8.28 6.80
C THR A 48 -7.77 -8.08 5.38
N TYR A 49 -7.39 -6.99 4.72
CA TYR A 49 -7.84 -6.63 3.38
C TYR A 49 -7.04 -7.33 2.27
N THR A 50 -5.73 -7.53 2.46
CA THR A 50 -4.87 -8.16 1.44
C THR A 50 -4.91 -9.67 1.50
N THR A 51 -5.12 -10.28 2.68
CA THR A 51 -5.10 -11.75 2.83
C THR A 51 -6.09 -12.47 1.91
N PRO A 52 -7.39 -12.11 1.83
CA PRO A 52 -8.33 -12.84 0.98
C PRO A 52 -7.96 -12.75 -0.50
N TRP A 53 -7.56 -11.56 -0.95
CA TRP A 53 -7.13 -11.30 -2.32
C TRP A 53 -5.83 -12.06 -2.65
N GLY A 54 -4.82 -11.97 -1.80
CA GLY A 54 -3.53 -12.64 -1.98
C GLY A 54 -3.67 -14.16 -1.96
N SER A 55 -4.47 -14.72 -1.05
CA SER A 55 -4.76 -16.16 -1.00
C SER A 55 -5.41 -16.64 -2.29
N TYR A 56 -6.40 -15.89 -2.81
CA TYR A 56 -7.04 -16.21 -4.09
C TYR A 56 -6.05 -16.18 -5.26
N MET A 57 -5.19 -15.17 -5.33
CA MET A 57 -4.22 -15.05 -6.42
C MET A 57 -3.16 -16.15 -6.39
N ILE A 58 -2.61 -16.48 -5.21
CA ILE A 58 -1.63 -17.55 -5.02
C ILE A 58 -2.24 -18.91 -5.36
N THR A 59 -3.44 -19.20 -4.85
CA THR A 59 -4.09 -20.50 -5.08
C THR A 59 -4.53 -20.68 -6.53
N THR A 60 -4.87 -19.60 -7.23
CA THR A 60 -5.15 -19.61 -8.67
C THR A 60 -3.86 -19.75 -9.51
N GLY A 61 -2.70 -19.54 -8.89
CA GLY A 61 -1.39 -19.66 -9.54
C GLY A 61 -0.98 -18.42 -10.31
N VAL A 62 -1.46 -17.23 -9.93
CA VAL A 62 -1.03 -15.95 -10.51
C VAL A 62 0.45 -15.72 -10.28
N TRP A 63 0.92 -16.04 -9.07
CA TRP A 63 2.33 -16.17 -8.77
C TRP A 63 2.58 -17.39 -7.89
N ARG A 64 3.82 -17.85 -7.93
CA ARG A 64 4.34 -18.93 -7.09
C ARG A 64 5.76 -18.59 -6.67
N TYR A 65 6.31 -19.43 -5.81
CA TYR A 65 7.63 -19.24 -5.23
C TYR A 65 8.59 -20.30 -5.74
N GLY A 66 9.87 -19.94 -5.89
CA GLY A 66 10.93 -20.88 -6.21
C GLY A 66 11.04 -22.00 -5.18
N GLU A 67 11.57 -23.15 -5.61
CA GLU A 67 11.78 -24.30 -4.73
C GLU A 67 12.69 -23.91 -3.54
N GLY A 68 12.28 -24.27 -2.32
CA GLY A 68 13.04 -23.96 -1.10
C GLY A 68 13.01 -22.50 -0.63
N VAL A 69 12.26 -21.61 -1.31
CA VAL A 69 12.11 -20.20 -0.89
C VAL A 69 11.16 -20.06 0.30
N VAL A 70 10.05 -20.81 0.28
CA VAL A 70 9.01 -20.77 1.32
C VAL A 70 9.35 -21.76 2.43
N THR A 71 9.53 -21.23 3.65
CA THR A 71 9.87 -22.04 4.84
C THR A 71 8.66 -22.36 5.72
N ALA A 72 7.60 -21.55 5.64
CA ALA A 72 6.36 -21.73 6.40
C ALA A 72 5.20 -21.03 5.67
N SER A 73 3.97 -21.51 5.88
CA SER A 73 2.76 -20.94 5.31
C SER A 73 1.58 -21.00 6.28
N LEU A 74 0.67 -20.04 6.19
CA LEU A 74 -0.60 -19.97 6.92
C LEU A 74 -1.70 -19.58 5.94
N LEU A 75 -2.86 -20.26 5.96
CA LEU A 75 -3.98 -20.00 5.03
C LEU A 75 -3.57 -19.96 3.54
N SER A 76 -2.68 -20.86 3.14
CA SER A 76 -2.10 -20.94 1.78
C SER A 76 -1.21 -19.76 1.37
N ILE A 77 -0.90 -18.85 2.29
CA ILE A 77 0.01 -17.72 2.07
C ILE A 77 1.34 -18.00 2.80
N PRO A 78 2.50 -17.86 2.14
CA PRO A 78 3.79 -17.94 2.82
C PRO A 78 3.90 -16.93 3.97
N ALA A 79 4.55 -17.32 5.07
CA ALA A 79 4.81 -16.42 6.19
C ALA A 79 5.55 -15.13 5.78
N GLY A 80 6.38 -15.21 4.73
CA GLY A 80 7.06 -14.07 4.13
C GLY A 80 6.10 -13.01 3.58
N GLU A 81 5.00 -13.38 2.94
CA GLU A 81 4.02 -12.41 2.43
C GLU A 81 3.40 -11.57 3.55
N TYR A 82 3.04 -12.21 4.67
CA TYR A 82 2.54 -11.49 5.84
C TYR A 82 3.57 -10.50 6.40
N LEU A 83 4.84 -10.91 6.45
CA LEU A 83 5.93 -10.00 6.81
C LEU A 83 6.06 -8.87 5.80
N PHE A 84 5.91 -9.16 4.50
CA PHE A 84 5.95 -8.15 3.45
C PHE A 84 4.84 -7.12 3.63
N PHE A 85 3.60 -7.53 3.90
CA PHE A 85 2.48 -6.61 4.16
C PHE A 85 2.82 -5.64 5.30
N GLY A 86 3.30 -6.17 6.43
CA GLY A 86 3.69 -5.36 7.58
C GLY A 86 4.89 -4.45 7.29
N ILE A 87 5.98 -5.01 6.76
CA ILE A 87 7.23 -4.29 6.50
C ILE A 87 7.00 -3.19 5.47
N GLN A 88 6.28 -3.45 4.38
CA GLN A 88 5.98 -2.44 3.37
C GLN A 88 5.14 -1.31 3.96
N SER A 89 4.03 -1.62 4.66
CA SER A 89 3.18 -0.59 5.27
C SER A 89 3.95 0.27 6.28
N LEU A 90 4.80 -0.35 7.09
CA LEU A 90 5.66 0.37 8.03
C LEU A 90 6.75 1.18 7.32
N THR A 91 7.35 0.67 6.24
CA THR A 91 8.41 1.37 5.48
C THR A 91 7.85 2.65 4.86
N VAL A 92 6.71 2.59 4.16
CA VAL A 92 6.08 3.79 3.58
C VAL A 92 5.59 4.75 4.67
N GLY A 93 5.08 4.21 5.79
CA GLY A 93 4.64 5.00 6.93
C GLY A 93 5.79 5.74 7.62
N PHE A 94 6.88 5.06 7.95
CA PHE A 94 8.07 5.70 8.53
C PHE A 94 8.73 6.66 7.55
N TYR A 95 8.72 6.38 6.24
CA TYR A 95 9.16 7.37 5.27
C TYR A 95 8.31 8.64 5.34
N LEU A 96 6.98 8.53 5.39
CA LEU A 96 6.08 9.68 5.57
C LEU A 96 6.41 10.47 6.85
N TYR A 97 6.64 9.78 7.97
CA TYR A 97 7.01 10.43 9.24
C TYR A 97 8.40 11.03 9.24
N TRP A 98 9.38 10.40 8.59
CA TRP A 98 10.71 10.98 8.39
C TRP A 98 10.62 12.24 7.52
N ARG A 99 9.87 12.17 6.42
CA ARG A 99 9.62 13.29 5.49
C ARG A 99 8.86 14.43 6.16
N GLY A 100 7.96 14.11 7.08
CA GLY A 100 7.06 15.04 7.74
C GLY A 100 5.92 15.49 6.84
N PHE A 101 4.74 15.65 7.44
CA PHE A 101 3.56 16.19 6.78
C PHE A 101 2.76 17.07 7.74
N ASP A 102 1.85 17.87 7.19
CA ASP A 102 0.96 18.73 7.95
C ASP A 102 -0.46 18.12 7.94
N PRO A 103 -0.94 17.56 9.07
CA PRO A 103 -2.29 17.02 9.16
C PRO A 103 -3.36 18.09 9.41
N SER A 104 -3.02 19.38 9.54
CA SER A 104 -3.99 20.38 9.96
C SER A 104 -5.16 20.53 8.99
N TYR A 105 -6.36 20.49 9.56
CA TYR A 105 -7.61 20.76 8.87
C TYR A 105 -7.70 22.24 8.49
N GLU A 106 -8.10 22.50 7.25
CA GLU A 106 -8.40 23.83 6.74
C GLU A 106 -9.81 23.90 6.16
N ARG A 107 -10.44 25.09 6.23
CA ARG A 107 -11.75 25.32 5.61
C ARG A 107 -11.65 25.07 4.11
N GLY A 108 -12.45 24.13 3.61
CA GLY A 108 -12.45 23.74 2.18
C GLY A 108 -11.98 22.30 1.94
N ASP A 109 -11.41 21.62 2.93
CA ASP A 109 -10.98 20.22 2.79
C ASP A 109 -12.12 19.24 2.49
N PHE A 110 -13.36 19.63 2.81
CA PHE A 110 -14.57 18.88 2.49
C PHE A 110 -15.18 19.22 1.12
N ALA A 111 -14.48 19.96 0.26
CA ALA A 111 -14.93 20.30 -1.09
C ALA A 111 -15.44 19.05 -1.85
N LEU A 112 -16.63 19.16 -2.45
CA LEU A 112 -17.30 18.02 -3.07
C LEU A 112 -16.59 17.53 -4.34
N ALA A 113 -16.07 18.45 -5.16
CA ALA A 113 -15.47 18.11 -6.45
C ALA A 113 -14.35 17.06 -6.34
N PRO A 114 -13.28 17.24 -5.53
CA PRO A 114 -12.23 16.22 -5.42
C PRO A 114 -12.72 14.91 -4.79
N ARG A 115 -13.69 14.99 -3.88
CA ARG A 115 -14.28 13.79 -3.24
C ARG A 115 -15.07 12.96 -4.26
N ILE A 116 -15.94 13.60 -5.03
CA ILE A 116 -16.71 12.95 -6.10
C ILE A 116 -15.77 12.40 -7.17
N ALA A 117 -14.76 13.16 -7.59
CA ALA A 117 -13.79 12.71 -8.59
C ALA A 117 -13.07 11.43 -8.13
N GLY A 118 -12.60 11.37 -6.88
CA GLY A 118 -11.95 10.18 -6.35
C GLY A 118 -12.90 8.99 -6.14
N VAL A 119 -14.16 9.22 -5.77
CA VAL A 119 -15.18 8.17 -5.72
C VAL A 119 -15.46 7.59 -7.10
N VAL A 120 -15.63 8.45 -8.11
CA VAL A 120 -15.83 8.02 -9.51
C VAL A 120 -14.60 7.25 -10.01
N ALA A 121 -13.39 7.74 -9.72
CA ALA A 121 -12.16 7.05 -10.08
C ALA A 121 -12.06 5.67 -9.41
N GLY A 122 -12.31 5.58 -8.10
CA GLY A 122 -12.31 4.30 -7.37
C GLY A 122 -13.39 3.33 -7.87
N ALA A 123 -14.58 3.81 -8.18
CA ALA A 123 -15.65 3.01 -8.78
C ALA A 123 -15.29 2.51 -10.19
N ALA A 124 -14.64 3.35 -11.00
CA ALA A 124 -14.14 2.97 -12.32
C ALA A 124 -13.02 1.92 -12.24
N LEU A 125 -12.08 2.05 -11.29
CA LEU A 125 -11.06 1.04 -11.02
C LEU A 125 -11.70 -0.29 -10.60
N PHE A 126 -12.70 -0.25 -9.71
CA PHE A 126 -13.41 -1.44 -9.26
C PHE A 126 -14.15 -2.13 -10.39
N GLY A 127 -15.06 -1.41 -11.06
CA GLY A 127 -15.89 -1.95 -12.14
C GLY A 127 -15.05 -2.36 -13.36
N GLY A 128 -14.06 -1.55 -13.74
CA GLY A 128 -13.14 -1.86 -14.81
C GLY A 128 -12.27 -3.08 -14.51
N GLY A 129 -11.76 -3.19 -13.27
CA GLY A 129 -11.01 -4.35 -12.80
C GLY A 129 -11.82 -5.64 -12.85
N LEU A 130 -13.05 -5.62 -12.34
CA LEU A 130 -13.95 -6.77 -12.43
C LEU A 130 -14.29 -7.12 -13.88
N TRP A 131 -14.58 -6.12 -14.72
CA TRP A 131 -14.80 -6.34 -16.13
C TRP A 131 -13.61 -7.04 -16.79
N MET A 132 -12.38 -6.59 -16.51
CA MET A 132 -11.14 -7.19 -17.04
C MET A 132 -10.96 -8.66 -16.62
N VAL A 133 -11.18 -8.97 -15.33
CA VAL A 133 -11.09 -10.33 -14.80
C VAL A 133 -12.02 -11.29 -15.55
N LEU A 134 -13.21 -10.81 -15.94
CA LEU A 134 -14.21 -11.60 -16.63
C LEU A 134 -13.94 -11.79 -18.14
N GLN A 135 -13.01 -11.05 -18.74
CA GLN A 135 -12.76 -11.15 -20.18
C GLN A 135 -11.79 -12.27 -20.55
N ARG A 136 -10.66 -12.38 -19.86
CA ARG A 136 -9.59 -13.34 -20.19
C ARG A 136 -8.65 -13.58 -19.02
N SER A 137 -8.09 -14.78 -18.96
CA SER A 137 -7.15 -15.17 -17.89
C SER A 137 -5.93 -14.26 -17.80
N ALA A 138 -5.37 -13.80 -18.93
CA ALA A 138 -4.19 -12.93 -18.97
C ALA A 138 -4.41 -11.56 -18.31
N TRP A 139 -5.66 -11.20 -18.00
CA TRP A 139 -6.02 -9.98 -17.28
C TRP A 139 -6.38 -10.21 -15.83
N LEU A 140 -6.32 -11.45 -15.35
CA LEU A 140 -6.72 -11.79 -13.99
C LEU A 140 -5.93 -10.98 -12.96
N TYR A 141 -4.60 -10.91 -13.10
CA TYR A 141 -3.79 -10.20 -12.11
C TYR A 141 -4.06 -8.69 -12.16
N LEU A 142 -3.89 -8.05 -13.32
CA LEU A 142 -4.10 -6.61 -13.45
C LEU A 142 -5.54 -6.22 -13.09
N GLY A 143 -6.54 -6.92 -13.62
CA GLY A 143 -7.95 -6.64 -13.33
C GLY A 143 -8.29 -6.85 -11.85
N GLY A 144 -7.81 -7.93 -11.25
CA GLY A 144 -8.00 -8.21 -9.83
C GLY A 144 -7.29 -7.20 -8.92
N LEU A 145 -6.13 -6.68 -9.33
CA LEU A 145 -5.44 -5.58 -8.66
C LEU A 145 -6.28 -4.29 -8.71
N LEU A 146 -6.77 -3.88 -9.88
CA LEU A 146 -7.62 -2.67 -9.99
C LEU A 146 -8.92 -2.82 -9.18
N ALA A 147 -9.53 -4.01 -9.20
CA ALA A 147 -10.70 -4.32 -8.39
C ALA A 147 -10.42 -4.27 -6.89
N TRP A 148 -9.21 -4.64 -6.46
CA TRP A 148 -8.80 -4.53 -5.07
C TRP A 148 -8.48 -3.09 -4.64
N VAL A 149 -7.89 -2.28 -5.50
CA VAL A 149 -7.54 -0.88 -5.19
C VAL A 149 -8.76 0.04 -5.17
N GLY A 150 -9.70 -0.16 -6.10
CA GLY A 150 -10.83 0.75 -6.34
C GLY A 150 -11.65 1.13 -5.11
N PRO A 151 -12.13 0.17 -4.28
CA PRO A 151 -12.93 0.47 -3.10
C PRO A 151 -12.20 1.33 -2.07
N VAL A 152 -10.91 1.09 -1.86
CA VAL A 152 -10.10 1.86 -0.91
C VAL A 152 -9.87 3.29 -1.40
N VAL A 153 -9.57 3.45 -2.69
CA VAL A 153 -9.45 4.78 -3.31
C VAL A 153 -10.77 5.55 -3.19
N ALA A 154 -11.89 4.91 -3.52
CA ALA A 154 -13.21 5.55 -3.39
C ALA A 154 -13.48 6.01 -1.95
N LEU A 155 -13.22 5.15 -0.96
CA LEU A 155 -13.43 5.46 0.46
C LEU A 155 -12.53 6.62 0.94
N GLN A 156 -11.22 6.54 0.69
CA GLN A 156 -10.27 7.53 1.18
C GLN A 156 -10.52 8.92 0.57
N TRP A 157 -10.80 8.96 -0.73
CA TRP A 157 -11.13 10.21 -1.40
C TRP A 157 -12.51 10.74 -1.01
N ALA A 158 -13.48 9.87 -0.73
CA ALA A 158 -14.77 10.28 -0.16
C ALA A 158 -14.59 10.93 1.21
N VAL A 159 -13.64 10.48 2.03
CA VAL A 159 -13.37 11.03 3.37
C VAL A 159 -12.69 12.39 3.29
N GLY A 160 -11.57 12.51 2.58
CA GLY A 160 -10.74 13.72 2.62
C GLY A 160 -10.07 14.08 1.30
N GLY A 161 -10.73 13.86 0.16
CA GLY A 161 -10.21 14.21 -1.17
C GLY A 161 -9.76 15.68 -1.30
N GLY A 162 -10.42 16.63 -0.60
CA GLY A 162 -9.98 18.03 -0.59
C GLY A 162 -8.63 18.23 0.10
N TYR A 163 -8.42 17.57 1.25
CA TYR A 163 -7.11 17.56 1.93
C TYR A 163 -6.02 16.95 1.04
N LEU A 164 -6.30 15.80 0.40
CA LEU A 164 -5.32 15.10 -0.45
C LEU A 164 -4.85 15.96 -1.63
N VAL A 165 -5.76 16.71 -2.25
CA VAL A 165 -5.45 17.62 -3.36
C VAL A 165 -4.74 18.90 -2.87
N ARG A 166 -5.06 19.39 -1.67
CA ARG A 166 -4.40 20.57 -1.08
C ARG A 166 -2.96 20.27 -0.67
N ARG A 167 -2.69 19.10 -0.09
CA ARG A 167 -1.37 18.70 0.43
C ARG A 167 -0.79 17.45 -0.26
N PRO A 168 -0.57 17.49 -1.60
CA PRO A 168 -0.23 16.30 -2.36
C PRO A 168 1.21 15.82 -2.14
N ARG A 169 2.13 16.75 -1.90
CA ARG A 169 3.58 16.50 -1.96
C ARG A 169 4.03 15.40 -1.01
N ALA A 170 3.67 15.50 0.27
CA ALA A 170 4.16 14.58 1.29
C ALA A 170 3.68 13.15 1.04
N TRP A 171 2.40 12.96 0.70
CA TRP A 171 1.88 11.62 0.48
C TRP A 171 2.35 11.04 -0.86
N ILE A 172 2.43 11.82 -1.94
CA ILE A 172 2.95 11.35 -3.24
C ILE A 172 4.41 10.91 -3.09
N GLU A 173 5.25 11.72 -2.45
CA GLU A 173 6.66 11.42 -2.24
C GLU A 173 6.84 10.13 -1.42
N ALA A 174 6.08 10.01 -0.31
CA ALA A 174 6.12 8.83 0.54
C ALA A 174 5.54 7.56 -0.09
N SER A 175 4.67 7.71 -1.10
CA SER A 175 4.24 6.58 -1.92
C SER A 175 5.28 6.21 -2.98
N LEU A 176 5.94 7.17 -3.63
CA LEU A 176 6.83 6.88 -4.75
C LEU A 176 8.21 6.40 -4.32
N VAL A 177 8.86 7.08 -3.36
CA VAL A 177 10.28 6.83 -3.07
C VAL A 177 10.52 5.43 -2.51
N PRO A 178 9.80 4.94 -1.49
CA PRO A 178 9.96 3.57 -1.04
C PRO A 178 9.54 2.56 -2.11
N THR A 179 8.50 2.86 -2.90
CA THR A 179 8.03 1.98 -3.97
C THR A 179 9.07 1.75 -5.06
N VAL A 180 9.85 2.78 -5.45
CA VAL A 180 10.95 2.59 -6.40
C VAL A 180 11.99 1.60 -5.85
N TYR A 181 12.31 1.68 -4.56
CA TYR A 181 13.19 0.70 -3.93
C TYR A 181 12.58 -0.72 -3.97
N LEU A 182 11.29 -0.85 -3.64
CA LEU A 182 10.56 -2.12 -3.70
C LEU A 182 10.57 -2.71 -5.10
N TRP A 183 10.35 -1.90 -6.15
CA TRP A 183 10.44 -2.34 -7.54
C TRP A 183 11.82 -2.92 -7.88
N VAL A 184 12.89 -2.28 -7.41
CA VAL A 184 14.26 -2.74 -7.69
C VAL A 184 14.53 -4.10 -7.06
N ILE A 185 14.17 -4.29 -5.79
CA ILE A 185 14.41 -5.56 -5.09
C ILE A 185 13.45 -6.65 -5.57
N ASP A 186 12.24 -6.30 -5.99
CA ASP A 186 11.27 -7.24 -6.51
C ASP A 186 11.69 -7.76 -7.89
N ARG A 187 12.10 -6.86 -8.79
CA ARG A 187 12.72 -7.23 -10.06
C ARG A 187 13.94 -8.13 -9.86
N TRP A 188 14.76 -7.83 -8.86
CA TRP A 188 15.91 -8.68 -8.50
C TRP A 188 15.46 -10.08 -8.07
N ALA A 189 14.43 -10.18 -7.23
CA ALA A 189 13.91 -11.45 -6.74
C ALA A 189 13.27 -12.30 -7.86
N ILE A 190 12.50 -11.68 -8.76
CA ILE A 190 11.97 -12.32 -9.97
C ILE A 190 13.10 -12.84 -10.84
N GLY A 191 14.12 -12.01 -11.11
CA GLY A 191 15.28 -12.40 -11.92
C GLY A 191 16.13 -13.53 -11.32
N ARG A 192 15.95 -13.82 -10.03
CA ARG A 192 16.59 -14.94 -9.31
C ARG A 192 15.66 -16.13 -9.10
N GLY A 193 14.43 -16.07 -9.62
CA GLY A 193 13.44 -17.13 -9.50
C GLY A 193 12.87 -17.30 -8.09
N LEU A 194 13.01 -16.28 -7.22
CA LEU A 194 12.38 -16.30 -5.90
C LEU A 194 10.86 -16.19 -6.07
N TRP A 195 10.45 -15.20 -6.86
CA TRP A 195 9.07 -14.99 -7.28
C TRP A 195 8.94 -15.42 -8.75
N ILE A 196 7.91 -16.20 -9.05
CA ILE A 196 7.65 -16.70 -10.39
C ILE A 196 6.21 -16.32 -10.74
N LEU A 197 6.07 -15.33 -11.61
CA LEU A 197 4.76 -14.90 -12.09
C LEU A 197 4.28 -15.81 -13.23
N SER A 198 2.96 -15.96 -13.34
CA SER A 198 2.33 -16.76 -14.38
C SER A 198 2.24 -16.01 -15.70
N GLU A 199 2.73 -16.61 -16.77
CA GLU A 199 2.53 -16.14 -18.15
C GLU A 199 1.05 -16.19 -18.57
N GLN A 200 0.25 -17.06 -17.94
CA GLN A 200 -1.18 -17.21 -18.25
C GLN A 200 -2.05 -16.11 -17.65
N TYR A 201 -1.65 -15.57 -16.49
CA TYR A 201 -2.47 -14.64 -15.68
C TYR A 201 -1.94 -13.20 -15.64
N THR A 202 -0.83 -12.94 -16.34
CA THR A 202 -0.21 -11.61 -16.49
C THR A 202 -0.40 -11.07 -17.91
N THR A 203 -0.33 -9.75 -18.04
CA THR A 203 -0.46 -9.04 -19.31
C THR A 203 0.74 -9.21 -20.25
N GLY A 204 1.88 -9.66 -19.73
CA GLY A 204 3.15 -9.73 -20.45
C GLY A 204 3.83 -8.36 -20.65
N ILE A 205 3.26 -7.27 -20.12
CA ILE A 205 3.85 -5.94 -20.22
C ILE A 205 4.83 -5.75 -19.05
N ALA A 206 6.12 -5.60 -19.35
CA ALA A 206 7.17 -5.50 -18.34
C ALA A 206 8.15 -4.34 -18.60
N PRO A 207 7.74 -3.08 -18.37
CA PRO A 207 8.65 -1.95 -18.52
C PRO A 207 9.84 -2.10 -17.57
N PHE A 208 11.05 -1.81 -18.07
CA PHE A 208 12.32 -2.02 -17.35
C PHE A 208 12.56 -3.47 -16.88
N GLY A 209 11.80 -4.44 -17.41
CA GLY A 209 11.88 -5.85 -17.02
C GLY A 209 11.18 -6.19 -15.70
N LEU A 210 10.28 -5.32 -15.20
CA LEU A 210 9.38 -5.61 -14.09
C LEU A 210 7.93 -5.61 -14.61
N PRO A 211 7.13 -6.66 -14.36
CA PRO A 211 5.73 -6.72 -14.79
C PRO A 211 4.93 -5.51 -14.29
N ILE A 212 4.06 -4.97 -15.15
CA ILE A 212 3.27 -3.78 -14.82
C ILE A 212 2.37 -4.00 -13.61
N GLU A 213 1.91 -5.23 -13.40
CA GLU A 213 1.10 -5.62 -12.24
C GLU A 213 1.88 -5.44 -10.93
N GLU A 214 3.15 -5.83 -10.86
CA GLU A 214 4.01 -5.62 -9.69
C GLU A 214 4.28 -4.13 -9.46
N ILE A 215 4.55 -3.40 -10.55
CA ILE A 215 4.76 -1.94 -10.49
C ILE A 215 3.54 -1.27 -9.82
N LEU A 216 2.36 -1.58 -10.34
CA LEU A 216 1.11 -1.02 -9.86
C LEU A 216 0.74 -1.55 -8.47
N PHE A 217 1.07 -2.79 -8.12
CA PHE A 217 0.82 -3.36 -6.80
C PHE A 217 1.57 -2.58 -5.71
N PHE A 218 2.91 -2.47 -5.83
CA PHE A 218 3.71 -1.75 -4.85
C PHE A 218 3.34 -0.26 -4.77
N LEU A 219 3.04 0.36 -5.91
CA LEU A 219 2.59 1.75 -5.93
C LEU A 219 1.25 1.92 -5.24
N SER A 220 0.26 1.09 -5.57
CA SER A 220 -1.09 1.22 -5.03
C SER A 220 -1.14 0.93 -3.54
N ALA A 221 -0.44 -0.12 -3.08
CA ALA A 221 -0.32 -0.42 -1.66
C ALA A 221 0.38 0.72 -0.89
N GLY A 222 1.42 1.32 -1.48
CA GLY A 222 2.08 2.51 -0.93
C GLY A 222 1.14 3.72 -0.85
N VAL A 223 0.43 4.03 -1.94
CA VAL A 223 -0.56 5.12 -1.99
C VAL A 223 -1.62 4.91 -0.92
N MET A 224 -2.32 3.78 -0.92
CA MET A 224 -3.41 3.49 0.03
C MET A 224 -2.95 3.56 1.49
N THR A 225 -1.74 3.11 1.80
CA THR A 225 -1.20 3.20 3.16
C THR A 225 -0.96 4.66 3.56
N VAL A 226 -0.25 5.41 2.72
CA VAL A 226 0.16 6.78 3.05
C VAL A 226 -1.03 7.74 3.06
N THR A 227 -1.94 7.65 2.09
CA THR A 227 -3.20 8.43 2.10
C THR A 227 -4.05 8.06 3.31
N GLY A 228 -4.07 6.80 3.72
CA GLY A 228 -4.73 6.36 4.95
C GLY A 228 -4.16 7.03 6.21
N LEU A 229 -2.83 7.09 6.35
CA LEU A 229 -2.16 7.75 7.49
C LEU A 229 -2.47 9.24 7.55
N VAL A 230 -2.28 9.95 6.44
CA VAL A 230 -2.46 11.41 6.45
C VAL A 230 -3.92 11.78 6.71
N LEU A 231 -4.87 11.02 6.16
CA LEU A 231 -6.30 11.23 6.41
C LEU A 231 -6.69 10.90 7.85
N PHE A 232 -6.11 9.85 8.44
CA PHE A 232 -6.37 9.51 9.85
C PHE A 232 -5.97 10.65 10.79
N GLU A 233 -4.74 11.17 10.66
CA GLU A 233 -4.30 12.29 11.51
C GLU A 233 -5.07 13.58 11.20
N TRP A 234 -5.41 13.83 9.94
CA TRP A 234 -6.24 14.97 9.54
C TRP A 234 -7.65 14.94 10.14
N VAL A 235 -8.32 13.77 10.15
CA VAL A 235 -9.63 13.62 10.81
C VAL A 235 -9.53 13.87 12.31
N LEU A 236 -8.45 13.43 12.96
CA LEU A 236 -8.24 13.69 14.38
C LEU A 236 -8.07 15.18 14.67
N ASP A 237 -7.31 15.90 13.85
CA ASP A 237 -7.16 17.35 13.97
C ASP A 237 -8.49 18.08 13.78
N TRP A 238 -9.28 17.70 12.77
CA TRP A 238 -10.63 18.25 12.56
C TRP A 238 -11.54 18.05 13.78
N ASN A 239 -11.50 16.86 14.39
CA ASN A 239 -12.29 16.55 15.59
C ASN A 239 -11.86 17.40 16.79
N ASP A 240 -10.55 17.61 16.99
CA ASP A 240 -10.05 18.46 18.07
C ASP A 240 -10.54 19.90 17.91
N GLN A 241 -10.38 20.48 16.71
CA GLN A 241 -10.81 21.85 16.41
C GLN A 241 -12.32 22.02 16.64
N ARG A 242 -13.12 21.03 16.23
CA ARG A 242 -14.58 21.03 16.43
C ARG A 242 -14.96 20.96 17.91
N ASN A 243 -14.29 20.10 18.70
CA ASN A 243 -14.56 19.95 20.13
C ASN A 243 -14.25 21.23 20.90
N VAL A 244 -13.15 21.91 20.57
CA VAL A 244 -12.80 23.22 21.13
C VAL A 244 -13.88 24.26 20.83
N ALA A 245 -14.37 24.33 19.59
CA ALA A 245 -15.43 25.26 19.20
C ALA A 245 -16.80 24.99 19.84
N SER A 246 -17.08 23.74 20.25
CA SER A 246 -18.33 23.37 20.94
C SER A 246 -18.28 23.48 22.46
N GLY A 247 -17.08 23.57 23.05
CA GLY A 247 -16.84 23.67 24.49
C GLY A 247 -16.63 25.11 24.99
N SER A 248 -16.65 26.09 24.10
CA SER A 248 -16.63 27.54 24.35
C SER A 248 -18.03 28.15 24.17
#